data_AF-A0AA50E3N3-F1
#
_entry.id   AF-A0AA50E3N3-F1
#
_cell.length_a   1.000
_cell.length_b   1.000
_cell.length_c   1.000
_cell.angle_alpha   90.00
_cell.angle_beta   90.00
_cell.angle_gamma   90.00
#
_symmetry.space_group_name_H-M   'P 1'
#
loop_
_entity.id
_entity.type
_entity.pdbx_description
1 polymer ?
#
loop_
_entity_poly.entity_id
_entity_poly.type
_entity_poly.pdbx_seq_one_letter_code
_entity_poly.pdbx_strand_id
1 'polypeptide(L)' 'MMSTTLNTRQATTADIPFLARIEYEASLPPLNHCFWDDLLDGTGTTALQFIEAELKADACNWGNVPDFLILEAEG' A
#
# COMPACT_ATOMS: atom_id res chain seq x y z
N MET A 1 -22.71 -16.77 -14.74
CA MET A 1 -21.74 -15.96 -13.98
C MET A 1 -21.97 -14.52 -14.37
N MET A 2 -22.20 -13.61 -13.43
CA MET A 2 -22.14 -12.18 -13.73
C MET A 2 -20.69 -11.81 -14.00
N SER A 3 -20.42 -11.21 -15.16
CA SER A 3 -19.11 -10.67 -15.47
C SER A 3 -18.97 -9.36 -14.71
N THR A 4 -18.19 -9.35 -13.64
CA THR A 4 -17.79 -8.11 -12.97
C THR A 4 -16.93 -7.33 -13.94
N THR A 5 -17.34 -6.11 -14.30
CA THR A 5 -16.52 -5.22 -15.12
C THR A 5 -15.41 -4.69 -14.23
N LEU A 6 -14.17 -5.09 -14.50
CA LEU A 6 -13.00 -4.54 -13.84
C LEU A 6 -12.56 -3.28 -14.57
N ASN A 7 -12.63 -2.14 -13.91
CA ASN A 7 -12.08 -0.89 -14.41
C ASN A 7 -10.65 -0.70 -13.88
N THR A 8 -9.84 0.04 -14.62
CA THR A 8 -8.53 0.46 -14.14
C THR A 8 -8.38 1.95 -14.27
N ARG A 9 -7.72 2.56 -13.30
CA ARG A 9 -7.32 3.97 -13.35
C ARG A 9 -5.95 4.15 -12.72
N GLN A 10 -5.30 5.26 -13.07
CA GLN A 10 -4.08 5.67 -12.37
C GLN A 10 -4.41 6.00 -10.91
N ALA A 11 -3.53 5.59 -10.01
CA ALA A 11 -3.66 5.94 -8.60
C ALA A 11 -3.41 7.44 -8.37
N THR A 12 -4.05 7.95 -7.33
CA THR A 12 -3.99 9.34 -6.89
C THR A 12 -3.61 9.38 -5.41
N THR A 13 -3.31 10.56 -4.88
CA THR A 13 -2.98 10.71 -3.46
C THR A 13 -4.09 10.25 -2.52
N ALA A 14 -5.34 10.18 -2.99
CA ALA A 14 -6.46 9.62 -2.24
C ALA A 14 -6.33 8.10 -2.01
N ASP A 15 -5.55 7.41 -2.85
CA ASP A 15 -5.35 5.96 -2.77
C ASP A 15 -4.20 5.56 -1.84
N ILE A 16 -3.45 6.52 -1.26
CA ILE A 16 -2.32 6.24 -0.37
C ILE A 16 -2.67 5.24 0.76
N PRO A 17 -3.79 5.39 1.50
CA PRO A 17 -4.13 4.43 2.55
C PRO A 17 -4.34 3.02 2.01
N PHE A 18 -4.90 2.90 0.80
CA PHE A 18 -5.07 1.60 0.14
C PHE A 18 -3.72 1.02 -0.30
N LEU A 19 -2.88 1.81 -0.97
CA LEU A 19 -1.55 1.38 -1.41
C LEU A 19 -0.67 0.96 -0.23
N ALA A 20 -0.66 1.72 0.86
CA ALA A 20 0.09 1.38 2.08
C ALA A 20 -0.35 0.04 2.66
N ARG A 21 -1.66 -0.23 2.64
CA ARG A 21 -2.20 -1.52 3.06
C ARG A 21 -1.75 -2.66 2.14
N ILE A 22 -1.75 -2.45 0.82
CA ILE A 22 -1.27 -3.47 -0.14
C ILE A 22 0.22 -3.77 0.10
N GLU A 23 1.04 -2.74 0.30
CA GLU A 23 2.47 -2.93 0.58
C GLU A 23 2.68 -3.66 1.92
N TYR A 24 1.96 -3.27 2.97
CA TYR A 24 1.99 -3.97 4.25
C TYR A 24 1.57 -5.44 4.09
N GLU A 25 0.44 -5.72 3.44
CA GLU A 25 -0.04 -7.10 3.22
C GLU A 25 0.94 -7.93 2.39
N ALA A 26 1.60 -7.34 1.40
CA ALA A 26 2.62 -8.01 0.58
C ALA A 26 3.89 -8.33 1.37
N SER A 27 4.17 -7.59 2.45
CA SER A 27 5.33 -7.85 3.31
C SER A 27 5.12 -9.01 4.28
N LEU A 28 3.87 -9.43 4.53
CA LEU A 28 3.56 -10.45 5.55
C LEU A 28 4.06 -11.86 5.15
N PRO A 29 3.85 -12.37 3.93
CA PRO A 29 4.27 -13.73 3.60
C PRO A 29 5.80 -13.90 3.53
N PRO A 30 6.34 -15.09 3.86
CA PRO A 30 5.64 -16.28 4.36
C PRO A 30 5.49 -16.30 5.89
N LEU A 31 6.04 -15.32 6.60
CA LEU A 31 6.20 -15.35 8.06
C LEU A 31 5.02 -14.73 8.81
N ASN A 32 4.06 -14.17 8.07
CA ASN A 32 2.98 -13.33 8.59
C ASN A 32 3.52 -12.16 9.44
N HIS A 33 4.61 -11.53 8.98
CA HIS A 33 5.36 -10.51 9.71
C HIS A 33 5.91 -9.44 8.76
N CYS A 34 5.70 -8.16 9.08
CA CYS A 34 6.25 -7.04 8.32
C CYS A 34 7.61 -6.63 8.90
N PHE A 35 8.66 -6.61 8.08
CA PHE A 35 10.01 -6.25 8.56
C PHE A 35 10.10 -4.82 9.13
N TRP A 36 9.21 -3.91 8.72
CA TRP A 36 9.14 -2.56 9.27
C TRP A 36 8.75 -2.56 10.74
N ASP A 37 7.95 -3.54 11.20
CA ASP A 37 7.57 -3.62 12.62
C ASP A 37 8.79 -3.79 13.53
N ASP A 38 9.80 -4.55 13.09
CA ASP A 38 11.05 -4.72 13.84
C ASP A 38 11.89 -3.43 13.85
N LEU A 39 11.93 -2.72 12.72
CA LEU A 39 12.71 -1.48 12.59
C LEU A 39 12.10 -0.32 13.37
N LEU A 40 10.78 -0.36 13.57
CA LEU A 40 10.02 0.69 14.24
C LEU A 40 9.74 0.39 15.71
N ASP A 41 10.21 -0.74 16.25
CA ASP A 41 9.99 -1.10 17.65
C ASP A 41 10.45 0.02 18.61
N GLY A 42 9.62 0.31 19.60
CA GLY A 42 9.85 1.38 20.57
C GLY A 42 9.66 2.82 20.05
N THR A 43 9.40 3.04 18.76
CA THR A 43 9.15 4.40 18.21
C THR A 43 7.71 4.87 18.41
N GLY A 44 6.78 3.95 18.65
CA GLY A 44 5.33 4.24 18.70
C GLY A 44 4.69 4.45 17.33
N THR A 45 5.43 4.22 16.23
CA THR A 45 4.92 4.26 14.85
C THR A 45 4.69 2.83 14.35
N THR A 46 3.53 2.56 13.77
CA THR A 46 3.26 1.25 13.15
C THR A 46 3.86 1.17 11.75
N ALA A 47 4.16 -0.03 11.24
CA ALA A 47 4.57 -0.22 9.85
C ALA A 47 3.62 0.44 8.85
N LEU A 48 2.30 0.29 9.04
CA LEU A 48 1.30 0.88 8.15
C LEU A 48 1.37 2.42 8.13
N GLN A 49 1.55 3.06 9.29
CA GLN A 49 1.71 4.52 9.38
C GLN A 49 3.01 4.98 8.70
N PHE A 50 4.07 4.20 8.85
CA PHE A 50 5.36 4.50 8.25
C PHE A 50 5.30 4.40 6.72
N ILE A 51 4.75 3.31 6.18
CA ILE A 51 4.56 3.13 4.73
C ILE A 51 3.68 4.25 4.15
N GLU A 52 2.59 4.62 4.81
CA GLU A 52 1.78 5.76 4.39
C GLU A 52 2.60 7.06 4.33
N ALA A 53 3.53 7.26 5.28
CA ALA A 53 4.40 8.42 5.29
C ALA A 53 5.43 8.38 4.16
N GLU A 54 5.99 7.21 3.83
CA GLU A 54 6.88 7.03 2.69
C GLU A 54 6.18 7.37 1.37
N LEU A 55 4.96 6.88 1.16
CA LEU A 55 4.14 7.19 -0.03
C LEU A 55 3.80 8.69 -0.11
N LYS A 56 3.51 9.36 1.01
CA LYS A 56 3.26 10.82 1.05
C LYS A 56 4.52 11.63 0.78
N ALA A 57 5.69 11.06 1.04
CA ALA A 57 6.99 11.72 0.90
C ALA A 57 7.70 11.36 -0.42
N ASP A 58 7.04 10.67 -1.34
CA ASP A 58 7.64 10.16 -2.59
C ASP A 58 8.91 9.32 -2.34
N ALA A 59 8.91 8.55 -1.24
CA ALA A 59 10.05 7.78 -0.75
C ALA A 59 9.81 6.25 -0.73
N CYS A 60 8.62 5.79 -1.14
CA CYS A 60 8.29 4.37 -1.24
C CYS A 60 9.19 3.68 -2.29
N ASN A 61 9.75 2.53 -1.93
CA ASN A 61 10.66 1.77 -2.78
C ASN A 61 9.97 1.10 -3.98
N TRP A 62 8.64 1.00 -3.99
CA TRP A 62 7.87 0.46 -5.10
C TRP A 62 7.59 1.50 -6.20
N GLY A 63 7.79 2.79 -5.91
CA GLY A 63 7.53 3.90 -6.83
C GLY A 63 6.68 4.99 -6.18
N ASN A 64 6.34 6.00 -6.98
CA ASN A 64 5.46 7.08 -6.55
C ASN A 64 4.00 6.70 -6.77
N VAL A 65 3.09 7.39 -6.08
CA VAL A 65 1.64 7.14 -6.22
C VAL A 65 1.16 7.08 -7.68
N PRO A 66 1.57 7.97 -8.60
CA PRO A 66 1.11 7.90 -10.00
C PRO A 66 1.65 6.70 -10.79
N ASP A 67 2.63 5.95 -10.28
CA ASP A 67 3.19 4.78 -10.96
C ASP A 67 2.28 3.54 -10.83
N PHE A 68 1.28 3.60 -9.93
CA PHE A 68 0.35 2.50 -9.68
C PHE A 68 -0.94 2.61 -10.51
N LEU A 69 -1.52 1.44 -10.84
CA LEU A 69 -2.88 1.31 -11.37
C LEU A 69 -3.78 0.69 -10.31
N ILE A 70 -4.92 1.33 -10.04
CA ILE A 70 -5.99 0.80 -9.19
C ILE A 70 -6.94 -0.02 -10.05
N LEU A 71 -7.24 -1.24 -9.61
CA LEU A 71 -8.26 -2.11 -10.20
C LEU A 71 -9.55 -1.96 -9.39
N GLU A 72 -10.61 -1.45 -10.02
CA GLU A 72 -11.91 -1.21 -9.40
C GLU A 72 -12.91 -2.25 -9.90
N ALA A 73 -13.45 -3.06 -8.98
CA ALA A 73 -14.40 -4.12 -9.33
C ALA A 73 -15.82 -3.60 -9.58
N GLU A 74 -16.19 -2.44 -9.02
CA GLU A 74 -17.55 -1.88 -9.12
C GLU A 74 -17.57 -0.43 -9.62
N GLY A 75 -16.41 0.11 -10.04
CA GLY A 75 -16.22 1.54 -10.31
C GLY A 75 -15.95 2.29 -9.02
#